data_AF-H8K8M4-F1
#
_entry.id   AF-H8K8M4-F1
#
_cell.length_a   1.000
_cell.length_b   1.000
_cell.length_c   1.000
_cell.angle_alpha   90.00
_cell.angle_beta   90.00
_cell.angle_gamma   90.00
#
_symmetry.space_group_name_H-M   'P 1'
#
loop_
_entity.id
_entity.type
_entity.pdbx_description
1 polymer ?
#
loop_
_entity_poly.entity_id
_entity_poly.type
_entity_poly.pdbx_seq_one_letter_code
_entity_poly.pdbx_strand_id
1 'polypeptide(L)'
;MNLEVLKELLSFADIQSLSVTDCKVISIDIDFENIDQAVKGDNRIEFLQGDSNKVEAIFLKETISEIVYPILLIADTHINTIGILEYFHNNIFKEGDYFIIEDTNIDYNNACYDVWRKTLDEKTCIAKLENLHNKIIRLISWLKEKKDVYLVEIQYVDPFGIINASKNWNSVIKKI
;
A
#
# COMPACT_ATOMS: atom_id res chain seq x y z
N MET A 1 -14.92 -0.05 -0.86
CA MET A 1 -13.82 -1.03 -0.95
C MET A 1 -14.20 -2.13 -1.94
N ASN A 2 -13.32 -2.42 -2.89
CA ASN A 2 -13.58 -3.35 -4.01
C ASN A 2 -13.45 -4.81 -3.53
N LEU A 3 -14.11 -5.76 -4.20
CA LEU A 3 -14.00 -7.21 -3.94
C LEU A 3 -12.55 -7.77 -4.00
N GLU A 4 -11.61 -6.99 -4.53
CA GLU A 4 -10.19 -7.34 -4.71
C GLU A 4 -9.39 -7.20 -3.40
N VAL A 5 -9.56 -6.09 -2.66
CA VAL A 5 -8.89 -5.86 -1.35
C VAL A 5 -9.23 -6.97 -0.34
N LEU A 6 -10.48 -7.48 -0.39
CA LEU A 6 -10.94 -8.57 0.47
C LEU A 6 -10.30 -9.93 0.15
N LYS A 7 -9.96 -10.17 -1.11
CA LYS A 7 -9.29 -11.42 -1.53
C LYS A 7 -7.81 -11.40 -1.15
N GLU A 8 -7.20 -10.22 -1.14
CA GLU A 8 -5.79 -10.06 -0.78
C GLU A 8 -5.54 -10.32 0.71
N LEU A 9 -6.37 -9.77 1.60
CA LEU A 9 -6.25 -10.02 3.04
C LEU A 9 -6.32 -11.51 3.39
N LEU A 10 -7.28 -12.23 2.81
CA LEU A 10 -7.40 -13.68 2.98
C LEU A 10 -6.20 -14.42 2.39
N SER A 11 -5.74 -14.01 1.20
CA SER A 11 -4.54 -14.60 0.58
C SER A 11 -3.31 -14.45 1.47
N PHE A 12 -3.11 -13.31 2.12
CA PHE A 12 -1.99 -13.13 3.04
C PHE A 12 -2.12 -13.97 4.31
N ALA A 13 -3.32 -14.05 4.89
CA ALA A 13 -3.57 -14.91 6.06
C ALA A 13 -3.36 -16.40 5.73
N ASP A 14 -3.71 -16.82 4.52
CA ASP A 14 -3.47 -18.19 4.05
C ASP A 14 -1.98 -18.45 3.78
N ILE A 15 -1.25 -17.51 3.15
CA ILE A 15 0.21 -17.59 2.96
C ILE A 15 0.93 -17.71 4.31
N GLN A 16 0.53 -16.90 5.30
CA GLN A 16 1.00 -17.02 6.68
C GLN A 16 0.83 -18.47 7.17
N SER A 17 -0.38 -19.00 7.02
CA SER A 17 -0.77 -20.31 7.57
C SER A 17 0.02 -21.47 6.96
N LEU A 18 0.67 -21.25 5.80
CA LEU A 18 1.48 -22.26 5.12
C LEU A 18 2.94 -22.33 5.60
N SER A 19 3.50 -21.26 6.19
CA SER A 19 4.96 -21.22 6.40
C SER A 19 5.51 -20.24 7.45
N VAL A 20 4.68 -19.39 8.08
CA VAL A 20 5.15 -18.41 9.08
C VAL A 20 4.38 -18.58 10.39
N THR A 21 5.07 -19.01 11.44
CA THR A 21 4.44 -19.37 12.73
C THR A 21 4.02 -18.16 13.57
N ASP A 22 4.61 -16.99 13.34
CA ASP A 22 4.43 -15.78 14.16
C ASP A 22 4.16 -14.51 13.32
N CYS A 23 3.33 -14.62 12.29
CA CYS A 23 2.87 -13.47 11.51
C CYS A 23 1.55 -12.93 12.07
N LYS A 24 1.30 -11.63 11.90
CA LYS A 24 0.01 -11.00 12.22
C LYS A 24 -0.40 -10.15 11.02
N VAL A 25 -1.61 -10.36 10.51
CA VAL A 25 -2.18 -9.52 9.46
C VAL A 25 -2.98 -8.41 10.12
N ILE A 26 -2.64 -7.15 9.82
CA ILE A 26 -3.34 -5.97 10.33
C ILE A 26 -3.90 -5.21 9.14
N SER A 27 -5.22 -5.08 9.09
CA SER A 27 -5.94 -4.27 8.11
C SER A 27 -6.34 -2.93 8.73
N ILE A 28 -6.13 -1.85 7.99
CA ILE A 28 -6.40 -0.49 8.46
C ILE A 28 -7.29 0.20 7.44
N ASP A 29 -8.44 0.70 7.89
CA ASP A 29 -9.38 1.42 7.03
C ASP A 29 -10.11 2.49 7.85
N ILE A 30 -10.65 3.51 7.17
CA ILE A 30 -11.45 4.56 7.81
C ILE A 30 -12.80 4.02 8.27
N ASP A 31 -13.32 3.01 7.56
CA ASP A 31 -14.53 2.27 7.91
C ASP A 31 -14.43 0.81 7.44
N PHE A 32 -15.20 -0.06 8.08
CA PHE A 32 -15.24 -1.49 7.74
C PHE A 32 -16.60 -1.90 7.20
N GLU A 33 -17.46 -0.98 6.79
CA GLU A 33 -18.84 -1.30 6.39
C GLU A 33 -18.86 -2.25 5.19
N ASN A 34 -17.90 -2.06 4.28
CA ASN A 34 -17.77 -2.79 3.03
C ASN A 34 -16.98 -4.11 3.14
N ILE A 35 -16.52 -4.49 4.35
CA ILE A 35 -15.79 -5.75 4.55
C ILE A 35 -16.77 -6.91 4.70
N ASP A 36 -16.52 -7.98 3.95
CA ASP A 36 -17.30 -9.23 4.03
C ASP A 36 -17.24 -9.83 5.44
N GLN A 37 -18.36 -10.38 5.91
CA GLN A 37 -18.47 -10.92 7.27
C GLN A 37 -17.53 -12.10 7.53
N ALA A 38 -17.22 -12.90 6.52
CA ALA A 38 -16.26 -14.00 6.65
C ALA A 38 -14.85 -13.47 6.95
N VAL A 39 -14.47 -12.35 6.35
CA VAL A 39 -13.16 -11.70 6.58
C VAL A 39 -13.13 -11.01 7.95
N LYS A 40 -14.22 -10.35 8.35
CA LYS A 40 -14.36 -9.77 9.71
C LYS A 40 -14.28 -10.81 10.82
N GLY A 41 -14.77 -12.02 10.56
CA GLY A 41 -14.77 -13.13 11.51
C GLY A 41 -13.45 -13.90 11.60
N ASP A 42 -12.48 -13.60 10.71
CA ASP A 42 -11.19 -14.29 10.70
C ASP A 42 -10.29 -13.75 11.81
N ASN A 43 -10.00 -14.58 12.80
CA ASN A 43 -9.19 -14.19 13.96
C ASN A 43 -7.69 -14.03 13.64
N ARG A 44 -7.24 -14.36 12.43
CA ARG A 44 -5.88 -14.12 11.95
C ARG A 44 -5.68 -12.67 11.52
N ILE A 45 -6.77 -11.93 11.30
CA ILE A 45 -6.77 -10.54 10.82
C ILE A 45 -7.22 -9.62 11.95
N GLU A 46 -6.36 -8.68 12.32
CA GLU A 46 -6.72 -7.58 13.20
C GLU A 46 -7.19 -6.37 12.37
N PHE A 47 -8.26 -5.72 12.80
CA PHE A 47 -8.79 -4.53 12.16
C PHE A 47 -8.55 -3.31 13.04
N LEU A 48 -7.82 -2.31 12.53
CA LEU A 48 -7.62 -1.02 13.20
C LEU A 48 -8.29 0.08 12.40
N GLN A 49 -9.28 0.75 13.01
CA GLN A 49 -9.95 1.85 12.32
C GLN A 49 -9.07 3.10 12.38
N GLY A 50 -8.87 3.79 11.25
CA GLY A 50 -8.00 4.96 11.20
C GLY A 50 -8.04 5.76 9.91
N ASP A 51 -7.73 7.05 10.01
CA ASP A 51 -7.61 7.97 8.87
C ASP A 51 -6.13 8.08 8.45
N SER A 52 -5.83 7.80 7.19
CA SER A 52 -4.46 7.87 6.66
C SER A 52 -3.86 9.28 6.75
N ASN A 53 -4.67 10.34 6.84
CA ASN A 53 -4.19 11.70 7.08
C ASN A 53 -3.72 11.94 8.53
N LYS A 54 -3.98 11.00 9.43
CA LYS A 54 -3.64 11.04 10.87
C LYS A 54 -3.00 9.73 11.31
N VAL A 55 -2.05 9.22 10.52
CA VAL A 55 -1.40 7.91 10.71
C VAL A 55 -0.79 7.75 12.12
N GLU A 56 -0.34 8.85 12.72
CA GLU A 56 0.20 8.90 14.08
C GLU A 56 -0.83 8.57 15.17
N ALA A 57 -2.12 8.76 14.89
CA ALA A 57 -3.20 8.40 15.81
C ALA A 57 -3.55 6.90 15.72
N ILE A 58 -3.16 6.23 14.62
CA ILE A 58 -3.40 4.81 14.40
C ILE A 58 -2.31 3.98 15.09
N PHE A 59 -1.05 4.40 14.93
CA PHE A 59 0.11 3.73 15.50
C PHE A 59 0.64 4.48 16.72
N LEU A 60 -0.01 4.28 17.87
CA LEU A 60 0.50 4.83 19.13
C LEU A 60 1.83 4.18 19.50
N LYS A 61 2.62 4.86 20.34
CA LYS A 61 3.98 4.44 20.71
C LYS A 61 4.01 3.05 21.32
N GLU A 62 2.98 2.73 22.10
CA GLU A 62 2.74 1.45 22.73
C GLU A 62 2.50 0.38 21.66
N THR A 63 1.66 0.65 20.66
CA THR A 63 1.37 -0.25 19.53
C THR A 63 2.63 -0.52 18.69
N ILE A 64 3.47 0.49 18.46
CA ILE A 64 4.74 0.32 17.72
C ILE A 64 5.69 -0.63 18.45
N SER A 65 5.69 -0.62 19.79
CA SER A 65 6.58 -1.46 20.60
C SER A 65 6.27 -2.96 20.52
N GLU A 66 5.05 -3.30 20.11
CA GLU A 66 4.57 -4.68 19.98
C GLU A 66 4.76 -5.25 18.56
N ILE A 67 5.23 -4.44 17.60
CA ILE A 67 5.45 -4.87 16.22
C ILE A 67 6.55 -5.94 16.16
N VAL A 68 6.20 -7.08 15.58
CA VAL A 68 7.13 -8.17 15.25
C VAL A 68 7.70 -7.93 13.86
N TYR A 69 9.02 -8.05 13.70
CA TYR A 69 9.76 -7.78 12.47
C TYR A 69 10.23 -9.09 11.81
N PRO A 70 10.46 -9.12 10.47
CA PRO A 70 10.29 -8.02 9.53
C PRO A 70 8.81 -7.72 9.22
N ILE A 71 8.52 -6.50 8.81
CA ILE A 71 7.18 -6.11 8.37
C ILE A 71 7.09 -5.87 6.87
N LEU A 72 5.89 -6.14 6.35
CA LEU A 72 5.46 -5.80 5.00
C LEU A 72 4.28 -4.84 5.11
N LEU A 73 4.46 -3.60 4.67
CA LEU A 73 3.39 -2.62 4.56
C LEU A 73 2.82 -2.64 3.15
N ILE A 74 1.50 -2.73 2.99
CA ILE A 74 0.83 -2.58 1.69
C ILE A 74 -0.05 -1.34 1.76
N ALA A 75 0.20 -0.38 0.87
CA ALA A 75 -0.47 0.91 0.86
C ALA A 75 -1.44 1.05 -0.33
N ASP A 76 -2.70 0.69 -0.07
CA ASP A 76 -3.85 0.85 -0.98
C ASP A 76 -4.87 1.89 -0.48
N THR A 77 -4.42 3.09 -0.12
CA THR A 77 -5.30 4.17 0.38
C THR A 77 -5.51 5.30 -0.65
N HIS A 78 -4.66 5.39 -1.67
CA HIS A 78 -4.51 6.49 -2.65
C HIS A 78 -4.52 7.94 -2.08
N ILE A 79 -4.56 8.09 -0.77
CA ILE A 79 -4.61 9.34 -0.01
C ILE A 79 -3.42 9.34 0.96
N ASN A 80 -2.78 10.50 1.12
CA ASN A 80 -1.65 10.71 2.03
C ASN A 80 -0.54 9.64 1.98
N THR A 81 -0.30 9.02 0.81
CA THR A 81 0.70 7.93 0.67
C THR A 81 2.08 8.36 1.17
N ILE A 82 2.52 9.59 0.86
CA ILE A 82 3.82 10.09 1.34
C ILE A 82 3.84 10.31 2.85
N GLY A 83 2.74 10.80 3.45
CA GLY A 83 2.66 10.95 4.90
C GLY A 83 2.77 9.61 5.63
N ILE A 84 2.14 8.56 5.09
CA ILE A 84 2.31 7.19 5.58
C ILE A 84 3.77 6.75 5.46
N LEU A 85 4.38 6.87 4.28
CA LEU A 85 5.77 6.46 4.06
C LEU A 85 6.74 7.18 4.99
N GLU A 86 6.58 8.50 5.15
CA GLU A 86 7.41 9.31 6.01
C GLU A 86 7.25 8.92 7.48
N TYR A 87 6.02 8.64 7.92
CA TYR A 87 5.77 8.18 9.27
C TYR A 87 6.41 6.83 9.55
N PHE A 88 6.20 5.84 8.66
CA PHE A 88 6.80 4.52 8.82
C PHE A 88 8.32 4.56 8.73
N HIS A 89 8.88 5.33 7.80
CA HIS A 89 10.34 5.52 7.66
C HIS A 89 10.99 5.99 8.96
N ASN A 90 10.39 6.99 9.61
CA ASN A 90 10.94 7.65 10.78
C ASN A 90 10.67 6.90 12.10
N ASN A 91 9.57 6.15 12.20
CA ASN A 91 9.10 5.63 13.49
C ASN A 91 9.02 4.10 13.59
N ILE A 92 8.90 3.39 12.46
CA ILE A 92 8.57 1.95 12.47
C ILE A 92 9.63 1.14 11.73
N PHE A 93 9.90 1.45 10.48
CA PHE A 93 10.70 0.59 9.60
C PHE A 93 12.13 0.39 10.09
N LYS A 94 12.57 -0.86 10.04
CA LYS A 94 13.94 -1.34 10.23
C LYS A 94 14.51 -1.86 8.91
N GLU A 95 15.82 -2.05 8.88
CA GLU A 95 16.49 -2.73 7.77
C GLU A 95 15.86 -4.12 7.55
N GLY A 96 15.57 -4.45 6.29
CA GLY A 96 14.91 -5.70 5.90
C GLY A 96 13.40 -5.62 5.76
N ASP A 97 12.76 -4.52 6.20
CA ASP A 97 11.32 -4.31 6.02
C ASP A 97 10.97 -3.90 4.58
N TYR A 98 9.74 -4.21 4.17
CA TYR A 98 9.24 -3.96 2.83
C TYR A 98 8.01 -3.06 2.85
N PHE A 99 7.84 -2.30 1.77
CA PHE A 99 6.58 -1.67 1.44
C PHE A 99 6.17 -1.92 0.01
N ILE A 100 4.86 -2.06 -0.20
CA ILE A 100 4.21 -2.18 -1.49
C ILE A 100 3.27 -0.99 -1.66
N ILE A 101 3.40 -0.26 -2.76
CA ILE A 101 2.46 0.81 -3.12
C ILE A 101 1.70 0.41 -4.36
N GLU A 102 0.38 0.34 -4.22
CA GLU A 102 -0.51 -0.05 -5.29
C GLU A 102 -0.71 1.05 -6.33
N ASP A 103 -1.16 0.68 -7.53
CA ASP A 103 -1.55 1.61 -8.59
C ASP A 103 -0.46 2.64 -8.92
N THR A 104 0.77 2.16 -9.06
CA THR A 104 1.94 2.99 -9.42
C THR A 104 2.37 2.81 -10.87
N ASN A 105 1.54 2.13 -11.67
CA ASN A 105 1.78 1.85 -13.08
C ASN A 105 0.98 2.80 -13.98
N ILE A 106 1.66 3.45 -14.93
CA ILE A 106 1.03 4.42 -15.84
C ILE A 106 0.07 3.74 -16.83
N ASP A 107 0.39 2.54 -17.33
CA ASP A 107 -0.48 1.83 -18.27
C ASP A 107 -1.78 1.38 -17.58
N TYR A 108 -1.69 0.95 -16.32
CA TYR A 108 -2.85 0.68 -15.49
C TYR A 108 -3.70 1.95 -15.31
N ASN A 109 -3.09 3.09 -14.97
CA ASN A 109 -3.81 4.35 -14.81
C ASN A 109 -4.55 4.77 -16.09
N ASN A 110 -3.93 4.57 -17.26
CA ASN A 110 -4.57 4.82 -18.55
C ASN A 110 -5.76 3.88 -18.81
N ALA A 111 -5.60 2.59 -18.51
CA ALA A 111 -6.69 1.62 -18.61
C ALA A 111 -7.87 1.96 -17.68
N CYS A 112 -7.59 2.42 -16.46
CA CYS A 112 -8.59 2.92 -15.52
C CYS A 112 -9.34 4.13 -16.09
N TYR A 113 -8.64 5.09 -16.69
CA TYR A 113 -9.27 6.24 -17.36
C TYR A 113 -10.22 5.80 -18.49
N ASP A 114 -9.82 4.81 -19.30
CA ASP A 114 -10.66 4.24 -20.36
C ASP A 114 -11.94 3.59 -19.86
N VAL A 115 -11.92 3.02 -18.65
CA VAL A 115 -13.10 2.48 -17.99
C VAL A 115 -13.95 3.61 -17.40
N TRP A 116 -13.35 4.56 -16.69
CA TRP A 116 -14.06 5.65 -16.02
C TRP A 116 -14.82 6.54 -16.97
N ARG A 117 -14.26 6.87 -18.14
CA ARG A 117 -14.94 7.72 -19.14
C ARG A 117 -16.23 7.12 -19.71
N LYS A 118 -16.51 5.84 -19.42
CA LYS A 118 -17.79 5.19 -19.79
C LYS A 118 -18.91 5.51 -18.81
N THR A 119 -18.60 5.93 -17.58
CA THR A 119 -19.57 6.07 -16.49
C THR A 119 -19.49 7.39 -15.73
N LEU A 120 -18.36 8.09 -15.78
CA LEU A 120 -18.12 9.36 -15.09
C LEU A 120 -18.01 10.52 -16.10
N ASP A 121 -18.19 11.74 -15.62
CA ASP A 121 -17.94 12.93 -16.42
C ASP A 121 -16.43 13.17 -16.61
N GLU A 122 -16.08 13.82 -17.72
CA GLU A 122 -14.69 14.06 -18.13
C GLU A 122 -13.86 14.75 -17.04
N LYS A 123 -14.44 15.74 -16.35
CA LYS A 123 -13.74 16.49 -15.30
C LYS A 123 -13.38 15.59 -14.13
N THR A 124 -14.29 14.71 -13.71
CA THR A 124 -14.03 13.71 -12.66
C THR A 124 -12.96 12.70 -13.10
N CYS A 125 -13.00 12.22 -14.34
CA CYS A 125 -11.98 11.31 -14.88
C CYS A 125 -10.58 11.93 -14.86
N ILE A 126 -10.45 13.17 -15.35
CA ILE A 126 -9.18 13.91 -15.35
C ILE A 126 -8.65 14.09 -13.92
N ALA A 127 -9.49 14.53 -12.98
CA ALA A 127 -9.08 14.73 -11.60
C ALA A 127 -8.58 13.44 -10.93
N LYS A 128 -9.23 12.30 -11.20
CA LYS A 128 -8.78 10.98 -10.71
C LYS A 128 -7.43 10.59 -11.32
N LEU A 129 -7.24 10.77 -12.62
CA LEU A 129 -5.99 10.46 -13.31
C LEU A 129 -4.84 11.34 -12.81
N GLU A 130 -5.08 12.64 -12.64
CA GLU A 130 -4.10 13.58 -12.08
C GLU A 130 -3.68 13.18 -10.66
N ASN A 131 -4.60 12.70 -9.82
CA ASN A 131 -4.27 12.22 -8.49
C ASN A 131 -3.33 10.99 -8.53
N LEU A 132 -3.61 10.01 -9.40
CA LEU A 132 -2.74 8.84 -9.57
C LEU A 132 -1.36 9.24 -10.11
N HIS A 133 -1.31 10.16 -11.06
CA HIS A 133 -0.04 10.66 -11.60
C HIS A 133 0.78 11.42 -10.55
N ASN A 134 0.12 12.27 -9.76
CA ASN A 134 0.75 13.02 -8.68
C ASN A 134 1.28 12.10 -7.58
N LYS A 135 0.59 10.98 -7.28
CA LYS A 135 1.08 9.94 -6.36
C LYS A 135 2.43 9.40 -6.84
N ILE A 136 2.54 9.05 -8.12
CA ILE A 136 3.78 8.53 -8.73
C ILE A 136 4.89 9.58 -8.67
N ILE A 137 4.64 10.83 -9.09
CA ILE A 137 5.64 11.91 -9.04
C ILE A 137 6.19 12.10 -7.63
N ARG A 138 5.30 12.15 -6.63
CA ARG A 138 5.70 12.37 -5.24
C ARG A 138 6.49 11.19 -4.70
N LEU A 139 6.11 9.96 -5.04
CA LEU A 139 6.83 8.75 -4.67
C LEU A 139 8.25 8.75 -5.25
N ILE A 140 8.40 9.11 -6.54
CA ILE A 140 9.70 9.24 -7.20
C ILE A 140 10.59 10.22 -6.45
N SER A 141 10.05 11.40 -6.13
CA SER A 141 10.80 12.44 -5.40
C SER A 141 11.29 11.91 -4.06
N TRP A 142 10.38 11.31 -3.29
CA TRP A 142 10.69 10.77 -1.97
C TRP A 142 11.75 9.67 -2.02
N LEU A 143 11.68 8.76 -3.01
CA LEU A 143 12.68 7.70 -3.19
C LEU A 143 14.05 8.25 -3.61
N LYS A 144 14.08 9.28 -4.45
CA LYS A 144 15.35 9.93 -4.85
C LYS A 144 16.08 10.55 -3.66
N GLU A 145 15.34 11.16 -2.75
CA GLU A 145 15.88 11.74 -1.50
C GLU A 145 16.43 10.66 -0.56
N LYS A 146 15.86 9.45 -0.61
CA LYS A 146 16.17 8.33 0.29
C LYS A 146 16.81 7.14 -0.44
N LYS A 147 17.47 7.41 -1.57
CA LYS A 147 18.07 6.40 -2.46
C LYS A 147 19.13 5.51 -1.79
N ASP A 148 19.76 6.01 -0.73
CA ASP A 148 20.85 5.33 -0.03
C ASP A 148 20.32 4.41 1.10
N VAL A 149 19.01 4.47 1.41
CA VAL A 149 18.36 3.68 2.48
C VAL A 149 17.22 2.81 1.96
N TYR A 150 16.85 2.93 0.69
CA TYR A 150 15.86 2.07 0.07
C TYR A 150 16.38 1.47 -1.23
N LEU A 151 16.22 0.16 -1.36
CA LEU A 151 16.29 -0.52 -2.64
C LEU A 151 14.87 -0.68 -3.18
N VAL A 152 14.66 -0.26 -4.41
CA VAL A 152 13.48 -0.72 -5.14
C VAL A 152 13.83 -2.14 -5.62
N GLU A 153 13.00 -3.14 -5.30
CA GLU A 153 13.37 -4.56 -5.42
C GLU A 153 13.32 -5.06 -6.88
N ILE A 154 14.41 -4.82 -7.62
CA ILE A 154 14.52 -4.97 -9.08
C ILE A 154 14.30 -6.39 -9.63
N GLN A 155 14.54 -7.39 -8.79
CA GLN A 155 14.67 -8.78 -9.22
C GLN A 155 13.34 -9.54 -9.25
N TYR A 156 12.33 -9.05 -8.54
CA TYR A 156 10.96 -9.55 -8.61
C TYR A 156 10.01 -8.57 -9.31
N VAL A 157 10.36 -7.28 -9.32
CA VAL A 157 9.53 -6.18 -9.85
C VAL A 157 10.46 -5.08 -10.37
N ASP A 158 10.33 -4.68 -11.63
CA ASP A 158 11.12 -3.59 -12.23
C ASP A 158 11.12 -2.33 -11.34
N PRO A 159 12.28 -1.77 -10.98
CA PRO A 159 12.36 -0.73 -9.95
C PRO A 159 12.17 0.67 -10.53
N PHE A 160 12.02 0.78 -11.84
CA PHE A 160 11.77 2.04 -12.52
C PHE A 160 10.67 1.87 -13.56
N GLY A 161 9.51 1.33 -13.15
CA GLY A 161 8.23 1.67 -13.81
C GLY A 161 7.97 3.19 -13.91
N ILE A 162 8.85 3.99 -13.30
CA ILE A 162 8.98 5.43 -13.43
C ILE A 162 9.49 5.86 -14.83
N ILE A 163 10.12 4.99 -15.64
CA ILE A 163 10.61 5.30 -17.01
C ILE A 163 10.24 4.27 -18.10
N ASN A 164 9.93 2.99 -17.83
CA ASN A 164 9.47 2.09 -18.92
C ASN A 164 8.50 1.00 -18.45
N ALA A 165 7.26 1.06 -18.94
CA ALA A 165 6.31 -0.03 -19.17
C ALA A 165 6.67 -1.43 -18.59
N SER A 166 6.69 -1.56 -17.27
CA SER A 166 6.71 -2.87 -16.60
C SER A 166 5.28 -3.41 -16.51
N LYS A 167 5.12 -4.73 -16.57
CA LYS A 167 3.80 -5.39 -16.48
C LYS A 167 3.22 -5.43 -15.06
N ASN A 168 3.95 -4.95 -14.06
CA ASN A 168 3.54 -5.00 -12.67
C ASN A 168 2.81 -3.70 -12.28
N TRP A 169 1.67 -3.84 -11.60
CA TRP A 169 0.80 -2.73 -11.25
C TRP A 169 1.26 -1.98 -9.98
N ASN A 170 2.06 -2.65 -9.13
CA ASN A 170 2.46 -2.17 -7.80
C ASN A 170 4.00 -1.99 -7.69
N SER A 171 4.43 -1.03 -6.89
CA SER A 171 5.84 -0.78 -6.55
C SER A 171 6.23 -1.53 -5.28
N VAL A 172 7.35 -2.26 -5.26
CA VAL A 172 7.84 -3.02 -4.09
C VAL A 172 9.22 -2.53 -3.70
N ILE A 173 9.36 -2.08 -2.45
CA ILE A 173 10.53 -1.33 -1.99
C ILE A 173 10.97 -1.84 -0.62
N LYS A 174 12.28 -2.01 -0.44
CA LYS A 174 12.92 -2.60 0.74
C LYS A 174 13.83 -1.59 1.43
N LYS A 175 13.77 -1.49 2.75
CA LYS A 175 14.73 -0.70 3.54
C LYS A 175 16.04 -1.46 3.71
N ILE A 176 17.17 -0.81 3.42
CA ILE A 176 18.53 -1.34 3.61
C ILE A 176 19.25 -0.68 4.79
#